data_AF-A0A2S6C869-F1
#
_entry.id   AF-A0A2S6C869-F1
#
_cell.length_a   1.000
_cell.length_b   1.000
_cell.length_c   1.000
_cell.angle_alpha   90.00
_cell.angle_beta   90.00
_cell.angle_gamma   90.00
#
_symmetry.space_group_name_H-M   'P 1'
#
loop_
_entity.id
_entity.type
_entity.pdbx_description
1 polymer ?
#
loop_
_entity_poly.entity_id
_entity_poly.type
_entity_poly.pdbx_seq_one_letter_code
_entity_poly.pdbx_strand_id
1 'polypeptide(L)'
;MQRIEPRADPAPEPHDSQQTTTNPKTALEQRGGWTLPSGFASTGRESHTQSFEEIYGVPENFLEIEVTDPQTHQPTSSPNSRYTTYLIRLSTNIPAFKLRRSEVRRRYSDFEVFRDLLERESARVSIPPLPGKVYLNRFDDAVIEERRKGLERFLRIVVGHPLLQTGSRVLGGFVQDPNWDRNAW
;
A
#
# COMPACT_ATOMS: atom_id res chain seq x y z
N MET A 1 -46.12 55.69 -0.32
CA MET A 1 -45.05 55.11 -1.15
C MET A 1 -45.46 53.69 -1.55
N GLN A 2 -44.99 53.25 -2.70
CA GLN A 2 -45.66 52.39 -3.69
C GLN A 2 -45.97 50.93 -3.27
N ARG A 3 -46.85 50.34 -4.09
CA ARG A 3 -47.60 49.09 -3.98
C ARG A 3 -47.09 48.09 -5.05
N ILE A 4 -47.39 46.79 -4.84
CA ILE A 4 -47.59 45.69 -5.82
C ILE A 4 -46.39 44.75 -6.11
N GLU A 5 -46.40 43.60 -5.39
CA GLU A 5 -46.59 42.20 -5.84
C GLU A 5 -45.75 41.52 -6.97
N PRO A 6 -45.69 40.16 -6.97
CA PRO A 6 -44.49 39.37 -7.19
C PRO A 6 -44.37 38.77 -8.60
N ARG A 7 -43.21 38.20 -8.92
CA ARG A 7 -43.05 37.34 -10.10
C ARG A 7 -42.20 36.11 -9.79
N ALA A 8 -42.79 34.95 -10.04
CA ALA A 8 -42.15 33.65 -10.04
C ALA A 8 -41.18 33.51 -11.23
N ASP A 9 -40.02 32.89 -11.00
CA ASP A 9 -39.08 32.50 -12.04
C ASP A 9 -39.55 31.19 -12.73
N PRO A 10 -39.51 31.13 -14.07
CA PRO A 10 -39.85 29.94 -14.83
C PRO A 10 -38.67 28.96 -14.97
N ALA A 11 -39.04 27.69 -15.14
CA ALA A 11 -38.19 26.53 -15.42
C ALA A 11 -37.59 26.56 -16.87
N PRO A 12 -36.68 25.63 -17.22
CA PRO A 12 -35.63 25.79 -18.23
C PRO A 12 -36.04 25.31 -19.64
N GLU A 13 -35.33 25.77 -20.67
CA GLU A 13 -35.35 25.14 -22.00
C GLU A 13 -33.98 25.15 -22.71
N PRO A 14 -33.75 24.20 -23.65
CA PRO A 14 -32.44 23.72 -24.10
C PRO A 14 -32.03 24.28 -25.47
N HIS A 15 -30.73 24.25 -25.77
CA HIS A 15 -30.26 24.43 -27.15
C HIS A 15 -29.19 23.40 -27.52
N ASP A 16 -29.60 22.48 -28.39
CA ASP A 16 -28.79 21.69 -29.31
C ASP A 16 -28.38 22.58 -30.49
N SER A 17 -27.17 22.40 -31.03
CA SER A 17 -26.81 22.74 -32.42
C SER A 17 -25.40 22.27 -32.78
N GLN A 18 -25.38 21.25 -33.63
CA GLN A 18 -24.26 20.77 -34.43
C GLN A 18 -23.74 21.87 -35.39
N GLN A 19 -22.43 21.90 -35.67
CA GLN A 19 -21.94 22.38 -36.96
C GLN A 19 -20.58 21.80 -37.35
N THR A 20 -20.57 21.32 -38.58
CA THR A 20 -19.49 20.83 -39.44
C THR A 20 -18.47 21.96 -39.74
N THR A 21 -17.21 21.71 -40.11
CA THR A 21 -16.77 21.68 -41.52
C THR A 21 -15.24 21.56 -41.65
N THR A 22 -14.83 20.61 -42.51
CA THR A 22 -13.84 20.74 -43.61
C THR A 22 -12.34 20.97 -43.36
N ASN A 23 -11.57 19.89 -43.60
CA ASN A 23 -10.15 19.91 -43.96
C ASN A 23 -9.97 20.24 -45.45
N PRO A 24 -8.98 21.07 -45.84
CA PRO A 24 -8.45 21.07 -47.19
C PRO A 24 -7.19 20.19 -47.29
N LYS A 25 -7.15 19.31 -48.30
CA LYS A 25 -5.93 18.69 -48.83
C LYS A 25 -5.41 19.55 -49.99
N THR A 26 -4.12 19.89 -49.94
CA THR A 26 -3.35 20.27 -51.13
C THR A 26 -1.99 19.58 -51.05
N ALA A 27 -1.66 18.82 -52.10
CA ALA A 27 -0.39 18.14 -52.28
C ALA A 27 0.59 19.05 -53.03
N LEU A 28 1.87 19.07 -52.63
CA LEU A 28 2.98 19.18 -53.58
C LEU A 28 4.27 18.56 -52.99
N GLU A 29 4.91 17.81 -53.87
CA GLU A 29 6.10 17.00 -53.76
C GLU A 29 7.41 17.82 -53.61
N GLN A 30 8.42 17.31 -52.90
CA GLN A 30 9.76 16.98 -53.46
C GLN A 30 10.83 16.63 -52.40
N ARG A 31 11.34 15.40 -52.56
CA ARG A 31 12.76 14.95 -52.53
C ARG A 31 13.58 15.00 -51.23
N GLY A 32 14.03 13.82 -50.81
CA GLY A 32 15.20 13.63 -49.94
C GLY A 32 15.14 12.30 -49.19
N GLY A 33 15.54 11.20 -49.84
CA GLY A 33 15.44 9.86 -49.28
C GLY A 33 16.42 9.57 -48.14
N TRP A 34 15.89 8.97 -47.08
CA TRP A 34 16.58 7.96 -46.26
C TRP A 34 15.56 6.85 -46.01
N THR A 35 15.71 5.72 -46.68
CA THR A 35 14.87 4.54 -46.47
C THR A 35 15.29 3.84 -45.19
N LEU A 36 14.46 3.89 -44.15
CA LEU A 36 14.54 2.98 -43.02
C LEU A 36 13.82 1.68 -43.39
N PRO A 37 14.38 0.50 -43.08
CA PRO A 37 13.76 -0.78 -43.43
C PRO A 37 12.44 -0.96 -42.69
N SER A 38 11.39 -1.29 -43.44
CA SER A 38 10.10 -1.72 -42.93
C SER A 38 10.22 -3.14 -42.37
N GLY A 39 9.98 -3.28 -41.07
CA GLY A 39 10.09 -4.57 -40.40
C GLY A 39 9.63 -4.54 -38.95
N PHE A 40 8.37 -4.17 -38.69
CA PHE A 40 7.39 -5.04 -38.04
C PHE A 40 6.06 -4.30 -37.90
N ALA A 41 4.99 -5.05 -38.17
CA ALA A 41 3.62 -4.60 -38.21
C ALA A 41 3.13 -4.02 -36.88
N SER A 42 2.21 -3.07 -36.99
CA SER A 42 1.33 -2.60 -35.92
C SER A 42 0.66 -3.79 -35.22
N THR A 43 0.92 -3.93 -33.93
CA THR A 43 -0.07 -4.46 -32.99
C THR A 43 -0.31 -3.35 -31.99
N GLY A 44 -1.56 -2.90 -31.91
CA GLY A 44 -1.97 -1.73 -31.14
C GLY A 44 -1.35 -1.69 -29.74
N ARG A 45 -0.78 -0.55 -29.41
CA ARG A 45 -0.42 -0.22 -28.05
C ARG A 45 -0.82 1.23 -27.88
N GLU A 46 -1.78 1.47 -27.00
CA GLU A 46 -2.17 2.80 -26.56
C GLU A 46 -0.88 3.62 -26.39
N SER A 47 -0.89 4.86 -26.90
CA SER A 47 0.16 5.82 -26.59
C SER A 47 0.17 6.00 -25.08
N HIS A 48 0.94 5.15 -24.40
CA HIS A 48 1.22 5.24 -22.98
C HIS A 48 2.11 6.46 -22.84
N THR A 49 1.48 7.62 -22.74
CA THR A 49 2.12 8.87 -22.40
C THR A 49 2.72 8.62 -21.02
N GLN A 50 4.03 8.32 -20.98
CA GLN A 50 4.73 8.10 -19.72
C GLN A 50 4.44 9.29 -18.83
N SER A 51 3.75 9.05 -17.72
CA SER A 51 3.38 10.14 -16.82
C SER A 51 4.65 10.80 -16.32
N PHE A 52 4.61 12.09 -16.00
CA PHE A 52 5.78 12.80 -15.47
C PHE A 52 6.37 12.09 -14.23
N GLU A 53 5.50 11.49 -13.42
CA GLU A 53 5.84 10.65 -12.27
C GLU A 53 6.59 9.36 -12.65
N GLU A 54 6.45 8.86 -13.87
CA GLU A 54 7.10 7.65 -14.38
C GLU A 54 8.48 7.93 -14.97
N ILE A 55 8.70 9.12 -15.54
CA ILE A 55 10.00 9.55 -16.11
C ILE A 55 10.93 10.09 -15.01
N TYR A 56 10.37 10.77 -14.01
CA TYR A 56 11.12 11.39 -12.91
C TYR A 56 10.90 10.72 -11.56
N GLY A 57 10.16 9.62 -11.51
CA GLY A 57 9.92 8.85 -10.29
C GLY A 57 11.19 8.20 -9.76
N VAL A 58 11.25 8.00 -8.44
CA VAL A 58 12.36 7.31 -7.78
C VAL A 58 12.51 5.91 -8.41
N PRO A 59 13.61 5.60 -9.11
CA PRO A 59 13.72 4.37 -9.91
C PRO A 59 13.76 3.07 -9.10
N GLU A 60 13.97 3.16 -7.78
CA GLU A 60 14.24 2.01 -6.93
C GLU A 60 13.06 1.69 -6.00
N ASN A 61 12.69 0.41 -5.95
CA ASN A 61 11.74 -0.08 -4.98
C ASN A 61 12.35 0.01 -3.57
N PHE A 62 11.73 0.76 -2.68
CA PHE A 62 12.13 0.86 -1.28
C PHE A 62 11.09 0.21 -0.38
N LEU A 63 11.58 -0.34 0.73
CA LEU A 63 10.77 -0.84 1.82
C LEU A 63 11.43 -0.50 3.14
N GLU A 64 10.77 0.36 3.90
CA GLU A 64 11.17 0.78 5.23
C GLU A 64 10.11 0.28 6.20
N ILE A 65 10.55 -0.49 7.20
CA ILE A 65 9.68 -0.98 8.25
C ILE A 65 10.37 -0.79 9.60
N GLU A 66 9.65 -0.18 10.53
CA GLU A 66 10.13 0.13 11.87
C GLU A 66 9.12 -0.36 12.90
N VAL A 67 9.63 -0.79 14.06
CA VAL A 67 8.79 -1.16 15.20
C VAL A 67 9.14 -0.25 16.36
N THR A 68 8.24 0.64 16.76
CA THR A 68 8.52 1.71 17.72
C THR A 68 7.42 1.83 18.77
N ASP A 69 7.55 2.82 19.66
CA ASP A 69 6.50 3.26 20.60
C ASP A 69 5.84 2.10 21.36
N PRO A 70 6.58 1.36 22.20
CA PRO A 70 5.99 0.32 23.02
C PRO A 70 4.99 0.92 24.02
N GLN A 71 3.75 0.43 24.01
CA GLN A 71 2.69 0.88 24.92
C GLN A 71 2.13 -0.28 25.71
N THR A 72 2.13 -0.13 27.03
CA THR A 72 1.59 -1.14 27.93
C THR A 72 0.16 -0.76 28.31
N HIS A 73 -0.79 -1.59 27.88
CA HIS A 73 -2.21 -1.42 28.17
C HIS A 73 -2.60 -2.27 29.38
N GLN A 74 -3.39 -1.70 30.28
CA GLN A 74 -4.03 -2.39 31.38
C GLN A 74 -5.54 -2.16 31.27
N PRO A 75 -6.30 -3.13 30.73
CA PRO A 75 -7.74 -3.01 30.62
C PRO A 75 -8.41 -2.85 32.00
N THR A 76 -9.32 -1.90 32.12
CA THR A 76 -10.07 -1.63 33.36
C THR A 76 -10.96 -2.81 33.76
N SER A 77 -11.50 -3.52 32.78
CA SER A 77 -12.34 -4.72 32.95
C SER A 77 -11.57 -5.95 33.44
N SER A 78 -10.25 -5.97 33.28
CA SER A 78 -9.41 -7.12 33.60
C SER A 78 -8.02 -6.65 34.02
N PRO A 79 -7.84 -6.24 35.29
CA PRO A 79 -6.61 -5.60 35.77
C PRO A 79 -5.38 -6.51 35.65
N ASN A 80 -5.56 -7.83 35.67
CA ASN A 80 -4.50 -8.82 35.49
C ASN A 80 -4.13 -9.07 34.02
N SER A 81 -4.90 -8.55 33.07
CA SER A 81 -4.71 -8.76 31.62
C SER A 81 -3.88 -7.64 31.00
N ARG A 82 -2.77 -7.27 31.62
CA ARG A 82 -1.83 -6.28 31.07
C ARG A 82 -1.08 -6.87 29.87
N TYR A 83 -0.93 -6.09 28.80
CA TYR A 83 -0.16 -6.47 27.60
C TYR A 83 0.53 -5.26 26.98
N THR A 84 1.61 -5.50 26.25
CA THR A 84 2.37 -4.46 25.54
C THR A 84 2.14 -4.58 24.04
N THR A 85 1.76 -3.47 23.41
CA THR A 85 1.67 -3.32 21.96
C THR A 85 2.84 -2.53 21.42
N TYR A 86 3.19 -2.76 20.17
CA TYR A 86 4.23 -2.06 19.45
C TYR A 86 3.61 -1.42 18.20
N LEU A 87 4.05 -0.21 17.88
CA LEU A 87 3.67 0.47 16.65
C LEU A 87 4.53 -0.04 15.50
N ILE A 88 3.92 -0.62 14.48
CA ILE A 88 4.58 -0.99 13.23
C ILE A 88 4.33 0.13 12.24
N ARG A 89 5.40 0.72 11.71
CA ARG A 89 5.36 1.72 10.65
C ARG A 89 5.93 1.12 9.38
N LEU A 90 5.17 1.14 8.30
CA LEU A 90 5.61 0.69 6.98
C LEU A 90 5.56 1.87 6.01
N SER A 91 6.63 2.06 5.24
CA SER A 91 6.72 2.99 4.12
C SER A 91 7.34 2.24 2.94
N THR A 92 6.61 2.13 1.83
CA THR A 92 7.07 1.37 0.66
C THR A 92 6.43 1.86 -0.63
N ASN A 93 7.15 1.72 -1.74
CA ASN A 93 6.60 1.88 -3.08
C ASN A 93 6.34 0.53 -3.80
N ILE A 94 6.59 -0.60 -3.14
CA ILE A 94 6.43 -1.95 -3.70
C ILE A 94 4.94 -2.23 -3.98
N PRO A 95 4.57 -2.67 -5.21
CA PRO A 95 3.17 -2.84 -5.61
C PRO A 95 2.45 -4.03 -4.94
N ALA A 96 3.18 -4.91 -4.25
CA ALA A 96 2.59 -6.00 -3.46
C ALA A 96 1.77 -5.49 -2.26
N PHE A 97 2.04 -4.26 -1.80
CA PHE A 97 1.34 -3.63 -0.69
C PHE A 97 0.26 -2.67 -1.19
N LYS A 98 -0.92 -2.69 -0.55
CA LYS A 98 -2.05 -1.85 -0.95
C LYS A 98 -1.83 -0.38 -0.59
N LEU A 99 -1.23 -0.14 0.58
CA LEU A 99 -0.94 1.20 1.09
C LEU A 99 0.55 1.50 0.95
N ARG A 100 0.91 2.72 0.53
CA ARG A 100 2.31 3.17 0.53
C ARG A 100 2.85 3.48 1.92
N ARG A 101 1.96 3.88 2.84
CA ARG A 101 2.26 4.10 4.25
C ARG A 101 1.18 3.47 5.10
N SER A 102 1.57 2.78 6.16
CA SER A 102 0.64 2.25 7.16
C SER A 102 1.23 2.29 8.56
N GLU A 103 0.36 2.51 9.54
CA GLU A 103 0.68 2.44 10.95
C GLU A 103 -0.31 1.49 11.64
N VAL A 104 0.17 0.40 12.22
CA VAL A 104 -0.67 -0.58 12.92
C VAL A 104 -0.06 -0.94 14.26
N ARG A 105 -0.90 -1.25 15.25
CA ARG A 105 -0.43 -1.73 16.56
C ARG A 105 -0.62 -3.22 16.69
N ARG A 106 0.42 -3.93 17.14
CA ARG A 106 0.41 -5.38 17.37
C ARG A 106 1.04 -5.72 18.69
N ARG A 107 0.53 -6.73 19.37
CA ARG A 107 1.18 -7.32 20.55
C ARG A 107 2.00 -8.54 20.15
N TYR A 108 2.96 -8.92 20.99
CA TYR A 108 3.85 -10.06 20.74
C TYR A 108 3.12 -11.36 20.37
N SER A 109 2.01 -11.68 21.04
CA SER A 109 1.25 -12.89 20.73
C SER A 109 0.61 -12.89 19.34
N ASP A 110 0.37 -11.71 18.75
CA ASP A 110 -0.13 -11.63 17.37
C ASP A 110 0.99 -11.99 16.38
N PHE A 111 2.24 -11.64 16.70
CA PHE A 111 3.41 -12.08 15.93
C PHE A 111 3.62 -13.59 16.00
N GLU A 112 3.38 -14.22 17.17
CA GLU A 112 3.42 -15.68 17.30
C GLU A 112 2.47 -16.34 16.29
N VAL A 113 1.20 -15.90 16.27
CA VAL A 113 0.21 -16.46 15.32
C VAL A 113 0.55 -16.11 13.87
N PHE A 114 1.00 -14.88 13.61
CA PHE A 114 1.41 -14.46 12.28
C PHE A 114 2.54 -15.32 11.71
N ARG A 115 3.56 -15.64 12.53
CA ARG A 115 4.64 -16.55 12.14
C ARG A 115 4.11 -17.93 11.79
N ASP A 116 3.24 -18.49 12.62
CA ASP A 116 2.66 -19.82 12.38
C ASP A 116 1.81 -19.86 11.10
N LEU A 117 1.06 -18.78 10.81
CA LEU A 117 0.29 -18.66 9.56
C LEU A 117 1.22 -18.56 8.34
N LEU A 118 2.31 -17.79 8.43
CA LEU A 118 3.30 -17.70 7.35
C LEU A 118 3.97 -19.05 7.07
N GLU A 119 4.33 -19.81 8.12
CA GLU A 119 4.91 -21.14 7.97
C GLU A 119 3.94 -22.12 7.28
N ARG A 120 2.64 -22.00 7.56
CA ARG A 120 1.59 -22.82 6.92
C ARG A 120 1.35 -22.44 5.45
N GLU A 121 1.33 -21.15 5.13
CA GLU A 121 1.13 -20.68 3.75
C GLU A 121 2.35 -20.94 2.85
N SER A 122 3.56 -20.83 3.41
CA SER A 122 4.82 -20.80 2.63
C SER A 122 5.83 -21.86 3.09
N ALA A 123 5.51 -23.14 2.89
CA ALA A 123 6.38 -24.27 3.24
C ALA A 123 7.77 -24.28 2.58
N ARG A 124 8.00 -23.46 1.55
CA ARG A 124 9.28 -23.37 0.82
C ARG A 124 10.20 -22.26 1.35
N VAL A 125 9.72 -21.42 2.27
CA VAL A 125 10.45 -20.28 2.80
C VAL A 125 10.76 -20.52 4.28
N SER A 126 12.02 -20.38 4.66
CA SER A 126 12.42 -20.45 6.06
C SER A 126 12.03 -19.16 6.77
N ILE A 127 11.04 -19.23 7.66
CA ILE A 127 10.58 -18.07 8.43
C ILE A 127 11.54 -17.83 9.61
N PRO A 128 12.10 -16.61 9.79
CA PRO A 128 13.02 -16.33 10.87
C PRO A 128 12.36 -16.51 12.26
N PRO A 129 13.14 -16.84 13.30
CA PRO A 129 12.60 -16.97 14.66
C PRO A 129 12.20 -15.59 15.21
N LEU A 130 11.17 -15.59 16.06
CA LEU A 130 10.80 -14.42 16.87
C LEU A 130 11.78 -14.24 18.03
N PRO A 131 11.90 -13.03 18.61
CA PRO A 131 12.62 -12.84 19.86
C PRO A 131 12.06 -13.75 20.95
N GLY A 132 12.95 -14.25 21.82
CA GLY A 132 12.61 -15.25 22.83
C GLY A 132 11.39 -14.87 23.69
N LYS A 133 10.60 -15.89 24.03
CA LYS A 133 9.46 -15.71 24.93
C LYS A 133 9.95 -15.47 26.35
N VAL A 134 9.76 -14.25 26.83
CA VAL A 134 10.15 -13.85 28.18
C VAL A 134 8.94 -14.00 29.11
N TYR A 135 9.06 -14.92 30.08
CA TYR A 135 8.01 -15.22 31.06
C TYR A 135 8.13 -14.39 32.35
N LEU A 136 9.36 -14.05 32.75
CA LEU A 136 9.66 -13.28 33.97
C LEU A 136 9.96 -11.82 33.59
N ASN A 137 9.49 -10.85 34.37
CA ASN A 137 9.73 -9.43 34.12
C ASN A 137 9.38 -8.96 32.70
N ARG A 138 8.32 -9.51 32.11
CA ARG A 138 7.90 -9.20 30.72
C ARG A 138 7.52 -7.74 30.44
N PHE A 139 7.41 -6.93 31.48
CA PHE A 139 7.09 -5.49 31.44
C PHE A 139 8.28 -4.61 31.81
N ASP A 140 9.46 -5.20 31.98
CA ASP A 140 10.70 -4.47 32.18
C ASP A 140 11.12 -3.77 30.87
N ASP A 141 11.60 -2.54 30.98
CA ASP A 141 11.94 -1.72 29.81
C ASP A 141 13.05 -2.35 28.96
N ALA A 142 14.02 -3.05 29.58
CA ALA A 142 15.08 -3.74 28.84
C ALA A 142 14.52 -4.89 28.01
N VAL A 143 13.58 -5.66 28.58
CA VAL A 143 12.88 -6.75 27.89
C VAL A 143 12.01 -6.22 26.76
N ILE A 144 11.30 -5.12 27.00
CA ILE A 144 10.44 -4.48 26.00
C ILE A 144 11.27 -4.01 24.81
N GLU A 145 12.43 -3.37 25.05
CA GLU A 145 13.29 -2.86 23.99
C GLU A 145 14.02 -3.99 23.23
N GLU A 146 14.51 -5.02 23.93
CA GLU A 146 15.08 -6.20 23.28
C GLU A 146 14.05 -6.87 22.36
N ARG A 147 12.82 -7.04 22.86
CA ARG A 147 11.72 -7.58 22.07
C ARG A 147 11.39 -6.69 20.87
N ARG A 148 11.32 -5.36 21.05
CA ARG A 148 11.08 -4.41 19.97
C ARG A 148 12.11 -4.58 18.83
N LYS A 149 13.40 -4.59 19.17
CA LYS A 149 14.51 -4.83 18.21
C LYS A 149 14.37 -6.17 17.48
N GLY A 150 14.01 -7.23 18.21
CA GLY A 150 13.80 -8.56 17.62
C GLY A 150 12.62 -8.61 16.67
N LEU A 151 11.49 -7.98 17.02
CA LEU A 151 10.30 -7.88 16.19
C LEU A 151 10.58 -7.07 14.91
N GLU A 152 11.33 -5.97 15.02
CA GLU A 152 11.75 -5.17 13.87
C GLU A 152 12.63 -5.98 12.90
N ARG A 153 13.64 -6.68 13.44
CA ARG A 153 14.50 -7.55 12.63
C ARG A 153 13.69 -8.63 11.92
N PHE A 154 12.77 -9.27 12.63
CA PHE A 154 11.86 -10.28 12.07
C PHE A 154 11.06 -9.72 10.89
N LEU A 155 10.39 -8.57 11.10
CA LEU A 155 9.58 -7.94 10.05
C LEU A 155 10.41 -7.49 8.85
N ARG A 156 11.59 -6.92 9.07
CA ARG A 156 12.46 -6.49 7.98
C ARG A 156 12.84 -7.64 7.04
N ILE A 157 13.06 -8.84 7.60
CA ILE A 157 13.35 -10.04 6.81
C ILE A 157 12.09 -10.55 6.10
N VAL A 158 10.98 -10.69 6.84
CA VAL A 158 9.74 -11.29 6.33
C VAL A 158 9.09 -10.42 5.26
N VAL A 159 8.95 -9.12 5.52
CA VAL A 159 8.30 -8.17 4.63
C VAL A 159 9.18 -7.86 3.42
N GLY A 160 10.51 -7.93 3.56
CA GLY A 160 11.45 -7.79 2.45
C GLY A 160 11.57 -9.03 1.55
N HIS A 161 10.95 -10.17 1.90
CA HIS A 161 11.12 -11.42 1.16
C HIS A 161 10.18 -11.49 -0.06
N PRO A 162 10.69 -11.53 -1.31
CA PRO A 162 9.86 -11.45 -2.52
C PRO A 162 8.78 -12.53 -2.61
N LEU A 163 9.12 -13.78 -2.23
CA LEU A 163 8.14 -14.88 -2.27
C LEU A 163 7.02 -14.72 -1.23
N LEU A 164 7.27 -14.05 -0.11
CA LEU A 164 6.23 -13.79 0.90
C LEU A 164 5.37 -12.61 0.45
N GLN A 165 5.96 -11.60 -0.19
CA GLN A 165 5.24 -10.46 -0.74
C GLN A 165 4.19 -10.89 -1.78
N THR A 166 4.52 -11.83 -2.66
CA THR A 166 3.58 -12.30 -3.70
C THR A 166 2.76 -13.51 -3.28
N GLY A 167 3.29 -14.34 -2.38
CA GLY A 167 2.74 -15.65 -2.05
C GLY A 167 1.91 -15.71 -0.76
N SER A 168 2.07 -14.74 0.15
CA SER A 168 1.34 -14.73 1.42
C SER A 168 0.17 -13.76 1.38
N ARG A 169 -1.02 -14.24 1.78
CA ARG A 169 -2.19 -13.38 1.94
C ARG A 169 -2.20 -12.69 3.30
N VAL A 170 -1.66 -13.34 4.32
CA VAL A 170 -1.61 -12.81 5.69
C VAL A 170 -0.62 -11.64 5.84
N LEU A 171 0.48 -11.61 5.07
CA LEU A 171 1.53 -10.59 5.17
C LEU A 171 0.98 -9.16 5.09
N GLY A 172 0.26 -8.85 4.01
CA GLY A 172 -0.29 -7.51 3.78
C GLY A 172 -1.30 -7.11 4.85
N GLY A 173 -2.17 -8.03 5.26
CA GLY A 173 -3.13 -7.79 6.33
C GLY A 173 -2.42 -7.46 7.66
N PHE A 174 -1.40 -8.23 8.02
CA PHE A 174 -0.73 -8.06 9.30
C PHE A 174 -0.05 -6.70 9.46
N VAL A 175 0.57 -6.16 8.40
CA VAL A 175 1.33 -4.88 8.46
C VAL A 175 0.53 -3.65 8.04
N GLN A 176 -0.64 -3.81 7.41
CA GLN A 176 -1.43 -2.68 6.88
C GLN A 176 -2.82 -2.54 7.50
N ASP A 177 -3.47 -3.62 7.95
CA ASP A 177 -4.85 -3.58 8.43
C ASP A 177 -4.91 -3.32 9.94
N PRO A 178 -5.38 -2.17 10.44
CA PRO A 178 -5.46 -1.93 11.88
C PRO A 178 -6.32 -2.97 12.63
N ASN A 179 -7.29 -3.60 11.96
CA ASN A 179 -8.25 -4.55 12.53
C ASN A 179 -7.90 -6.02 12.24
N TRP A 180 -6.63 -6.33 11.98
CA TRP A 180 -6.19 -7.69 11.71
C TRP A 180 -6.70 -8.69 12.76
N ASP A 181 -7.48 -9.68 12.31
CA ASP A 181 -7.97 -10.77 13.13
C ASP A 181 -7.22 -12.06 12.83
N ARG A 182 -6.76 -12.72 13.89
CA ARG A 182 -6.01 -13.97 13.83
C ARG A 182 -6.86 -15.17 13.37
N ASN A 183 -8.18 -15.07 13.50
CA ASN A 183 -9.11 -16.15 13.13
C ASN A 183 -9.61 -16.05 11.68
N ALA A 184 -9.27 -14.96 10.98
CA ALA A 184 -9.75 -14.69 9.63
C ALA A 184 -8.87 -15.32 8.52
N TRP A 185 -7.82 -16.07 8.89
CA TRP A 185 -6.78 -16.58 7.99
C TRP A 185 -6.54 -18.08 8.18
#